data_AF-A0A950KRV2-F1
#
_entry.id   AF-A0A950KRV2-F1
#
_cell.length_a   1.000
_cell.length_b   1.000
_cell.length_c   1.000
_cell.angle_alpha   90.00
_cell.angle_beta   90.00
_cell.angle_gamma   90.00
#
_symmetry.space_group_name_H-M   'P 1'
#
loop_
_entity.id
_entity.type
_entity.pdbx_description
1 polymer ?
#
loop_
_entity_poly.entity_id
_entity_poly.type
_entity_poly.pdbx_seq_one_letter_code
_entity_poly.pdbx_strand_id
1 'polypeptide(L)'
;MINVINFGCRLNAYEGEVIRAAAVHAGVRNTLVINSCAVTEEAERQVRQAIRKARREHPAARIIVTGCAAQIHPDEYAAMPEVDHVLGNGEKTESAAYARLLEAGSEKAIVNDIMS
;
A
#
# COMPACT_ATOMS: atom_id res chain seq x y z
N MET A 1 8.05 11.41 7.96
CA MET A 1 6.93 10.68 8.60
C MET A 1 6.54 9.50 7.71
N ILE A 2 6.41 8.31 8.28
CA ILE A 2 5.84 7.12 7.62
C ILE A 2 4.75 6.60 8.55
N ASN A 3 3.53 6.44 8.04
CA ASN A 3 2.41 5.90 8.80
C ASN A 3 1.75 4.75 8.04
N VAL A 4 1.35 3.71 8.77
CA VAL A 4 0.70 2.52 8.20
C VAL A 4 -0.72 2.43 8.75
N ILE A 5 -1.70 2.37 7.86
CA ILE A 5 -3.11 2.24 8.21
C ILE A 5 -3.54 0.83 7.82
N ASN A 6 -3.83 0.01 8.83
CA ASN A 6 -4.20 -1.38 8.64
C ASN A 6 -5.72 -1.55 8.60
N PHE A 7 -6.21 -2.30 7.63
CA PHE A 7 -7.61 -2.70 7.49
C PHE A 7 -7.75 -4.21 7.63
N GLY A 8 -8.89 -4.67 8.13
CA GLY A 8 -9.24 -6.09 8.13
C GLY A 8 -8.77 -6.88 9.35
N CYS A 9 -8.02 -7.95 9.11
CA CYS A 9 -7.79 -9.01 10.09
C CYS A 9 -6.68 -8.68 11.11
N ARG A 10 -6.58 -9.52 12.15
CA ARG A 10 -5.52 -9.40 13.18
C ARG A 10 -4.12 -9.49 12.57
N LEU A 11 -3.94 -10.29 11.52
CA LEU A 11 -2.65 -10.44 10.83
C LEU A 11 -2.14 -9.09 10.29
N ASN A 12 -3.01 -8.31 9.64
CA ASN A 12 -2.65 -7.00 9.11
C ASN A 12 -2.17 -6.03 10.21
N ALA A 13 -2.71 -6.13 11.43
CA ALA A 13 -2.25 -5.31 12.56
C ALA A 13 -0.83 -5.69 13.02
N TYR A 14 -0.46 -6.98 12.94
CA TYR A 14 0.89 -7.45 13.28
C TYR A 14 1.92 -7.11 12.20
N GLU A 15 1.51 -7.11 10.93
CA GLU A 15 2.40 -6.78 9.80
C GLU A 15 2.74 -5.29 9.71
N GLY A 16 1.91 -4.43 10.31
CA GLY A 16 2.04 -2.97 10.18
C GLY A 16 3.42 -2.43 10.57
N GLU A 17 4.04 -2.96 11.63
CA GLU A 17 5.38 -2.53 12.05
C GLU A 17 6.48 -3.03 11.10
N VAL A 18 6.31 -4.24 10.52
CA VAL A 18 7.24 -4.79 9.53
C VAL A 18 7.18 -3.98 8.23
N ILE A 19 5.97 -3.66 7.77
CA ILE A 19 5.73 -2.78 6.62
C ILE A 19 6.38 -1.42 6.84
N ARG A 20 6.17 -0.84 8.03
CA ARG A 20 6.77 0.45 8.40
C ARG A 20 8.30 0.36 8.38
N ALA A 21 8.87 -0.68 8.96
CA ALA A 21 10.32 -0.88 9.01
C ALA A 21 10.92 -1.04 7.60
N ALA A 22 10.28 -1.81 6.72
CA ALA A 22 10.69 -1.98 5.32
C ALA A 22 10.71 -0.63 4.57
N ALA A 23 9.65 0.16 4.71
CA ALA A 23 9.55 1.49 4.14
C ALA A 23 10.64 2.45 4.70
N VAL A 24 10.87 2.44 6.01
CA VAL A 24 11.94 3.24 6.64
C VAL A 24 13.30 2.84 6.07
N HIS A 25 13.58 1.54 5.98
CA HIS A 25 14.85 1.03 5.50
C HIS A 25 15.12 1.38 4.03
N ALA A 26 14.07 1.40 3.20
CA ALA A 26 14.13 1.84 1.81
C ALA A 26 14.38 3.36 1.64
N GLY A 27 14.33 4.13 2.72
CA GLY A 27 14.54 5.57 2.69
C GLY A 27 13.35 6.37 2.14
N VAL A 28 12.16 5.77 2.03
CA VAL A 28 10.96 6.53 1.63
C VAL A 28 10.61 7.56 2.71
N ARG A 29 10.04 8.69 2.31
CA ARG A 29 9.70 9.79 3.22
C ARG A 29 8.32 10.34 2.88
N ASN A 30 7.65 10.84 3.92
CA ASN A 30 6.32 11.43 3.82
C ASN A 30 5.32 10.47 3.15
N THR A 31 5.21 9.26 3.70
CA THR A 31 4.50 8.15 3.06
C THR A 31 3.41 7.59 3.97
N LEU A 32 2.23 7.38 3.39
CA LEU A 32 1.11 6.67 3.99
C LEU A 32 0.96 5.33 3.29
N VAL A 33 1.09 4.24 4.04
CA VAL A 33 0.88 2.89 3.53
C VAL A 33 -0.49 2.39 3.99
N ILE A 34 -1.37 2.07 3.05
CA ILE A 34 -2.69 1.50 3.31
C ILE A 34 -2.59 -0.01 3.15
N ASN A 35 -2.59 -0.76 4.25
CA ASN A 35 -2.58 -2.22 4.24
C ASN A 35 -4.02 -2.75 4.15
N SER A 36 -4.42 -3.15 2.95
CA SER A 36 -5.78 -3.48 2.56
C SER A 36 -6.19 -4.91 2.94
N CYS A 37 -7.52 -5.13 2.99
CA CYS A 37 -8.13 -6.42 3.23
C CYS A 37 -9.20 -6.67 2.17
N ALA A 38 -9.30 -7.92 1.71
CA ALA A 38 -10.26 -8.38 0.70
C ALA A 38 -11.27 -9.42 1.23
N VAL A 39 -11.36 -9.59 2.56
CA VAL A 39 -12.24 -10.61 3.16
C VAL A 39 -13.72 -10.28 2.95
N THR A 40 -14.07 -8.99 2.90
CA THR A 40 -15.43 -8.53 2.63
C THR A 40 -15.41 -7.29 1.75
N GLU A 41 -16.47 -7.09 0.96
CA GLU A 41 -16.68 -5.87 0.17
C GLU A 41 -16.70 -4.61 1.06
N GLU A 42 -17.22 -4.72 2.28
CA GLU A 42 -17.22 -3.62 3.24
C GLU A 42 -15.80 -3.23 3.66
N ALA A 43 -14.91 -4.21 3.87
CA ALA A 43 -13.51 -3.92 4.20
C ALA A 43 -12.83 -3.18 3.05
N GLU A 44 -13.05 -3.60 1.81
CA GLU A 44 -12.52 -2.89 0.64
C GLU A 44 -13.12 -1.49 0.48
N ARG A 45 -14.41 -1.33 0.76
CA ARG A 45 -15.07 -0.01 0.76
C ARG A 45 -14.41 0.92 1.76
N GLN A 46 -14.10 0.45 2.96
CA GLN A 46 -13.38 1.22 3.98
C GLN A 46 -11.97 1.59 3.53
N VAL A 47 -11.25 0.66 2.89
CA VAL A 47 -9.92 0.94 2.28
C VAL A 47 -10.04 2.08 1.27
N ARG A 48 -10.98 2.00 0.33
CA ARG A 48 -11.20 3.04 -0.69
C ARG A 48 -11.61 4.39 -0.08
N GLN A 49 -12.37 4.40 1.01
CA GLN A 49 -12.70 5.64 1.73
C GLN A 49 -11.48 6.22 2.44
N ALA A 50 -10.66 5.37 3.06
CA ALA A 50 -9.45 5.78 3.76
C ALA A 50 -8.39 6.37 2.82
N ILE A 51 -8.21 5.79 1.63
CA ILE A 51 -7.33 6.33 0.58
C ILE A 51 -7.74 7.77 0.23
N ARG A 52 -9.02 8.01 -0.04
CA ARG A 52 -9.55 9.35 -0.37
C ARG A 52 -9.38 10.32 0.78
N LYS A 53 -9.63 9.87 2.02
CA LYS A 53 -9.42 10.67 3.22
C LYS A 53 -7.93 11.03 3.39
N ALA A 54 -7.03 10.07 3.26
CA ALA A 54 -5.59 10.24 3.36
C ALA A 54 -5.07 11.28 2.37
N ARG A 55 -5.53 11.25 1.10
CA ARG A 55 -5.14 12.26 0.10
C ARG A 55 -5.62 13.67 0.46
N ARG A 56 -6.84 13.80 0.99
CA ARG A 56 -7.39 15.10 1.41
C ARG A 56 -6.64 15.67 2.63
N GLU A 57 -6.29 14.83 3.60
CA GLU A 57 -5.61 15.24 4.83
C GLU A 57 -4.11 15.44 4.62
N HIS A 58 -3.51 14.70 3.69
CA HIS A 58 -2.08 14.72 3.41
C HIS A 58 -1.81 14.84 1.90
N PRO A 59 -2.12 15.99 1.28
CA PRO A 59 -2.05 16.17 -0.17
C PRO A 59 -0.63 15.97 -0.74
N ALA A 60 0.41 16.25 0.04
CA ALA A 60 1.80 16.08 -0.35
C ALA A 60 2.41 14.72 0.04
N ALA A 61 1.67 13.87 0.76
CA ALA A 61 2.16 12.55 1.14
C ALA A 61 2.05 11.58 -0.03
N ARG A 62 3.02 10.67 -0.12
CA ARG A 62 2.96 9.52 -1.01
C ARG A 62 1.99 8.49 -0.44
N ILE A 63 1.01 8.05 -1.20
CA ILE A 63 0.05 7.03 -0.80
C ILE A 63 0.38 5.74 -1.53
N ILE A 64 0.76 4.72 -0.76
CA ILE A 64 1.03 3.37 -1.24
C ILE A 64 -0.08 2.46 -0.73
N VAL A 65 -0.71 1.70 -1.62
CA VAL A 65 -1.70 0.69 -1.24
C VAL A 65 -1.07 -0.69 -1.36
N THR A 66 -1.28 -1.53 -0.34
CA THR A 66 -0.76 -2.89 -0.31
C THR A 66 -1.73 -3.86 0.36
N GLY A 67 -1.37 -5.14 0.53
CA GLY A 67 -2.19 -6.16 1.18
C GLY A 67 -3.10 -6.94 0.23
N CYS A 68 -4.03 -7.72 0.78
CA CYS A 68 -4.79 -8.72 0.01
C CYS A 68 -5.64 -8.10 -1.11
N ALA A 69 -6.29 -6.95 -0.88
CA ALA A 69 -7.11 -6.34 -1.94
C ALA A 69 -6.24 -5.74 -3.05
N ALA A 70 -5.10 -5.13 -2.68
CA ALA A 70 -4.11 -4.65 -3.63
C ALA A 70 -3.52 -5.76 -4.50
N GLN A 71 -3.37 -6.96 -3.95
CA GLN A 71 -2.92 -8.15 -4.68
C GLN A 71 -3.97 -8.67 -5.67
N ILE A 72 -5.24 -8.69 -5.26
CA ILE A 72 -6.34 -9.26 -6.08
C ILE A 72 -6.77 -8.27 -7.18
N HIS A 73 -6.81 -6.98 -6.85
CA HIS A 73 -7.33 -5.92 -7.73
C HIS A 73 -6.29 -4.80 -7.98
N PRO A 74 -5.06 -5.10 -8.44
CA PRO A 74 -4.00 -4.12 -8.56
C PRO A 74 -4.38 -2.94 -9.48
N ASP A 75 -5.03 -3.24 -10.61
CA ASP A 75 -5.43 -2.25 -11.60
C ASP A 75 -6.50 -1.30 -11.07
N GLU A 76 -7.42 -1.78 -10.22
CA GLU A 76 -8.46 -0.93 -9.64
C GLU A 76 -7.88 0.09 -8.68
N TYR A 77 -6.94 -0.32 -7.83
CA TYR A 77 -6.23 0.59 -6.92
C TYR A 77 -5.26 1.50 -7.67
N ALA A 78 -4.60 1.02 -8.72
CA ALA A 78 -3.74 1.83 -9.57
C ALA A 78 -4.55 2.87 -10.38
N ALA A 79 -5.79 2.58 -10.75
CA ALA A 79 -6.67 3.53 -11.43
C ALA A 79 -7.14 4.69 -10.52
N MET A 80 -7.01 4.56 -9.19
CA MET A 80 -7.37 5.65 -8.28
C MET A 80 -6.36 6.81 -8.40
N PRO A 81 -6.83 8.06 -8.65
CA PRO A 81 -5.94 9.21 -8.75
C PRO A 81 -5.27 9.57 -7.43
N GLU A 82 -5.84 9.15 -6.30
CA GLU A 82 -5.28 9.40 -4.98
C GLU A 82 -4.08 8.50 -4.66
N VAL A 83 -3.96 7.35 -5.33
CA VAL A 83 -2.91 6.35 -5.09
C VAL A 83 -1.70 6.68 -5.96
N ASP A 84 -0.53 6.73 -5.35
CA ASP A 84 0.73 6.92 -6.09
C ASP A 84 1.30 5.59 -6.55
N HIS A 85 1.28 4.56 -5.69
CA HIS A 85 1.76 3.22 -6.03
C HIS A 85 0.93 2.10 -5.37
N VAL A 86 0.94 0.94 -6.01
CA VAL A 86 0.38 -0.32 -5.51
C VAL A 86 1.50 -1.32 -5.35
N LEU A 87 1.59 -1.94 -4.17
CA LEU A 87 2.49 -3.06 -3.89
C LEU A 87 1.66 -4.30 -3.60
N GLY A 88 2.06 -5.44 -4.15
CA GLY A 88 1.44 -6.71 -3.85
C GLY A 88 1.66 -7.14 -2.40
N ASN A 89 1.04 -8.25 -2.04
CA ASN A 89 1.06 -8.73 -0.67
C ASN A 89 2.43 -9.31 -0.26
N GLY A 90 3.20 -9.85 -1.22
CA GLY A 90 4.55 -10.36 -0.97
C GLY A 90 5.57 -9.24 -0.80
N GLU A 91 5.38 -8.14 -1.53
CA GLU A 91 6.31 -7.02 -1.64
C GLU A 91 6.23 -6.07 -0.43
N LYS A 92 5.13 -6.13 0.33
CA LYS A 92 4.84 -5.19 1.43
C LYS A 92 5.85 -5.22 2.58
N THR A 93 6.62 -6.30 2.72
CA THR A 93 7.68 -6.43 3.73
C THR A 93 9.09 -6.28 3.16
N GLU A 94 9.22 -6.05 1.87
CA GLU A 94 10.50 -5.97 1.19
C GLU A 94 10.95 -4.52 1.02
N SER A 95 12.05 -4.13 1.68
CA SER A 95 12.61 -2.79 1.51
C SER A 95 13.02 -2.49 0.05
N ALA A 96 13.46 -3.52 -0.68
CA ALA A 96 13.79 -3.40 -2.11
C ALA A 96 12.57 -2.97 -2.95
N ALA A 97 11.37 -3.49 -2.65
CA ALA A 97 10.15 -3.10 -3.36
C ALA A 97 9.85 -1.61 -3.15
N TYR A 98 9.97 -1.10 -1.92
CA TYR A 98 9.81 0.33 -1.64
C TYR A 98 10.89 1.20 -2.30
N ALA A 99 12.13 0.70 -2.37
CA ALA A 99 13.23 1.42 -3.02
C ALA A 99 12.99 1.59 -4.52
N ARG A 100 12.42 0.58 -5.18
CA ARG A 100 12.03 0.66 -6.61
C ARG A 100 11.00 1.75 -6.89
N LEU A 101 10.14 2.08 -5.93
CA LEU A 101 9.19 3.21 -6.05
C LEU A 101 9.85 4.60 -5.98
N LEU A 102 11.16 4.67 -5.69
CA LEU A 102 11.93 5.91 -5.73
C LEU A 102 12.64 6.10 -7.07
N GLU A 103 12.70 5.08 -7.91
CA GLU A 103 13.35 5.12 -9.21
C GLU A 103 12.52 5.93 -10.23
N ALA A 104 13.20 6.66 -11.12
CA ALA A 104 12.53 7.43 -12.15
C ALA A 104 11.86 6.48 -13.16
N GLY A 105 10.55 6.64 -13.39
CA GLY A 105 9.78 5.81 -14.31
C GLY A 105 9.28 4.49 -13.72
N SER A 106 9.31 4.32 -12.39
CA SER A 106 8.74 3.15 -11.72
C SER A 106 7.27 2.93 -12.09
N GLU A 107 6.89 1.68 -12.34
CA GLU A 107 5.49 1.32 -12.57
C GLU A 107 4.60 1.70 -11.39
N LYS A 108 3.33 2.03 -11.70
CA LYS A 108 2.36 2.39 -10.67
C LYS A 108 1.97 1.18 -9.82
N ALA A 109 1.99 -0.03 -10.37
CA ALA A 109 1.71 -1.27 -9.65
C ALA A 109 2.91 -2.21 -9.76
N ILE A 110 3.42 -2.67 -8.62
CA ILE A 110 4.47 -3.71 -8.53
C ILE A 110 3.86 -4.86 -7.73
N VAL A 111 3.33 -5.85 -8.44
CA VAL A 111 2.63 -7.00 -7.88
C VAL A 111 3.14 -8.24 -8.59
N ASN A 112 3.81 -9.13 -7.86
CA ASN A 112 4.19 -10.41 -8.44
C ASN A 112 2.98 -11.35 -8.49
N ASP A 113 2.99 -12.22 -9.49
CA ASP A 113 1.99 -13.28 -9.64
C ASP A 113 2.25 -14.37 -8.59
N ILE A 114 1.34 -14.56 -7.64
CA ILE A 114 1.47 -15.59 -6.58
C ILE A 114 1.25 -17.01 -7.14
N MET A 115 0.75 -17.13 -8.38
CA MET A 115 0.42 -18.39 -9.04
C MET A 115 1.48 -18.90 -10.03
N SER A 116 2.71 -18.38 -9.98
CA SER A 116 3.85 -18.86 -10.80
C SER A 116 4.85 -19.68 -10.00
#